data_AF-K1UP70-F1
#
_entry.id   AF-K1UP70-F1
#
_cell.length_a   1.000
_cell.length_b   1.000
_cell.length_c   1.000
_cell.angle_alpha   90.00
_cell.angle_beta   90.00
_cell.angle_gamma   90.00
#
_symmetry.space_group_name_H-M   'P 1'
#
loop_
_entity.id
_entity.type
_entity.pdbx_description
1 polymer ?
#
loop_
_entity_poly.entity_id
_entity_poly.type
_entity_poly.pdbx_seq_one_letter_code
_entity_poly.pdbx_strand_id
1 'polypeptide(L)'
;MEELLRRNGHEVVEVLVGKSNPRCLPGFFNRSIQAPVKRFLSPNFLPTPANKRASLARSVAYNLTRLPVYLKSMHYIHRRIEESGAELVINFYELLTGLTYLLFRPSVPQISV
;
A
#
# COMPACT_ATOMS: atom_id res chain seq x y z
N MET A 1 9.00 -0.43 12.67
CA MET A 1 9.91 -0.11 11.55
C MET A 1 10.37 1.34 11.57
N GLU A 2 9.46 2.31 11.61
CA GLU A 2 9.86 3.74 11.65
C GLU A 2 10.85 4.06 12.77
N GLU A 3 10.60 3.60 14.00
CA GLU A 3 11.53 3.81 15.10
C GLU A 3 12.93 3.22 14.82
N LEU A 4 13.00 2.06 14.17
CA LEU A 4 14.26 1.45 13.76
C LEU A 4 14.98 2.33 12.71
N LEU A 5 14.26 2.82 11.70
CA LEU A 5 14.81 3.69 10.67
C LEU A 5 15.36 4.98 11.29
N ARG A 6 14.60 5.61 12.19
CA ARG A 6 15.01 6.84 12.88
C ARG A 6 16.19 6.63 13.82
N ARG A 7 16.23 5.50 14.54
CA ARG A 7 17.39 5.12 15.36
C ARG A 7 18.66 4.92 14.53
N ASN A 8 18.53 4.54 13.26
CA ASN A 8 19.63 4.44 12.31
C ASN A 8 19.90 5.75 11.55
N GLY A 9 19.28 6.87 11.95
CA GLY A 9 19.52 8.19 11.35
C GLY A 9 18.69 8.50 10.10
N HIS A 10 17.74 7.64 9.73
CA HIS A 10 16.85 7.90 8.59
C HIS A 10 15.61 8.69 9.00
N GLU A 11 15.22 9.66 8.19
CA GLU A 11 13.94 10.36 8.35
C GLU A 11 12.82 9.59 7.65
N VAL A 12 11.68 9.45 8.32
CA VAL A 12 10.47 8.88 7.73
C VAL A 12 9.52 10.03 7.42
N VAL A 13 9.48 10.43 6.15
CA VAL A 13 8.73 11.61 5.69
C VAL A 13 7.23 11.36 5.54
N GLU A 14 6.84 10.12 5.22
CA GLU A 14 5.44 9.77 5.01
C GLU A 14 5.22 8.25 5.18
N VAL A 15 4.07 7.85 5.74
CA VAL A 15 3.65 6.45 5.85
C VAL A 15 2.33 6.25 5.12
N LEU A 16 2.33 5.39 4.11
CA LEU A 16 1.13 5.03 3.36
C LEU A 16 0.54 3.71 3.87
N VAL A 17 -0.74 3.70 4.25
CA VAL A 17 -1.43 2.50 4.76
C VAL A 17 -2.62 2.15 3.87
N GLY A 18 -2.58 0.91 3.36
CA GLY A 18 -3.70 0.30 2.66
C GLY A 18 -4.85 0.01 3.62
N LYS A 19 -6.07 0.46 3.27
CA LYS A 19 -7.28 0.22 4.04
C LYS A 19 -8.33 -0.47 3.18
N SER A 20 -8.92 -1.53 3.71
CA SER A 20 -9.90 -2.36 3.00
C SER A 20 -11.33 -2.31 3.58
N ASN A 21 -11.52 -1.76 4.79
CA ASN A 21 -12.83 -1.56 5.43
C ASN A 21 -12.78 -0.29 6.31
N PRO A 22 -13.88 0.44 6.63
CA PRO A 22 -13.87 1.67 7.43
C PRO A 22 -13.27 1.56 8.84
N ARG A 23 -12.94 0.36 9.30
CA ARG A 23 -12.33 0.11 10.61
C ARG A 23 -11.18 1.09 10.89
N CYS A 24 -11.25 1.73 12.05
CA CYS A 24 -10.24 2.66 12.54
C CYS A 24 -8.86 2.00 12.47
N LEU A 25 -7.86 2.79 12.08
CA LEU A 25 -6.46 2.42 12.25
C LEU A 25 -6.28 2.02 13.73
N PRO A 26 -5.68 0.87 14.06
CA PRO A 26 -5.44 0.50 15.45
C PRO A 26 -4.71 1.65 16.14
N GLY A 27 -5.18 2.07 17.32
CA GLY A 27 -4.70 3.31 17.98
C GLY A 27 -3.19 3.37 18.24
N PHE A 28 -2.48 2.24 18.14
CA PHE A 28 -1.03 2.16 18.21
C PHE A 28 -0.31 2.86 17.03
N PHE A 29 -0.90 2.90 15.84
CA PHE A 29 -0.33 3.66 14.72
C PHE A 29 -0.32 5.17 15.01
N ASN A 30 -1.31 5.68 15.74
CA ASN A 30 -1.38 7.12 16.06
C ASN A 30 -0.54 7.51 17.27
N ARG A 31 -0.09 6.53 18.08
CA ARG A 31 0.67 6.76 19.32
C ARG A 31 2.17 6.52 19.15
N SER A 32 2.56 5.73 18.17
CA SER A 32 3.96 5.30 17.99
C SER A 32 4.60 5.84 16.71
N ILE A 33 3.81 6.36 15.77
CA ILE A 33 4.32 6.90 14.50
C ILE A 33 4.34 8.43 14.56
N GLN A 34 5.50 9.02 14.26
CA GLN A 34 5.68 10.47 14.22
C GLN A 34 5.49 11.02 12.80
N ALA A 35 5.79 10.21 11.78
CA ALA A 35 5.56 10.55 10.38
C ALA A 35 4.06 10.71 10.04
N PRO A 36 3.70 11.58 9.08
CA PRO A 36 2.31 11.72 8.63
C PRO A 36 1.82 10.42 7.98
N VAL A 37 0.72 9.87 8.52
CA VAL A 37 0.10 8.64 8.00
C VAL A 37 -1.01 9.00 7.01
N LYS A 38 -0.82 8.64 5.73
CA LYS A 38 -1.86 8.77 4.70
C LYS A 38 -2.42 7.41 4.32
N ARG A 39 -3.68 7.40 3.89
CA ARG A 39 -4.43 6.17 3.64
C ARG A 39 -4.85 6.10 2.19
N PHE A 40 -4.79 4.90 1.64
CA PHE A 40 -5.33 4.62 0.31
C PHE A 40 -6.19 3.35 0.37
N LEU A 41 -7.05 3.19 -0.63
CA LEU A 41 -7.89 2.00 -0.74
C LEU A 41 -7.04 0.85 -1.24
N SER A 42 -6.88 -0.20 -0.43
CA SER A 42 -6.19 -1.42 -0.82
C SER A 42 -7.19 -2.56 -1.08
N PRO A 43 -6.97 -3.44 -2.07
CA PRO A 43 -7.75 -4.65 -2.25
C PRO A 43 -7.83 -5.44 -0.94
N ASN A 44 -9.04 -5.81 -0.54
CA ASN A 44 -9.20 -6.89 0.42
C ASN A 44 -9.09 -8.19 -0.37
N PHE A 45 -8.05 -8.99 -0.12
CA PHE A 45 -8.12 -10.40 -0.44
C PHE A 45 -9.16 -11.02 0.48
N LEU A 46 -10.38 -11.20 -0.03
CA LEU A 46 -11.38 -11.97 0.69
C LEU A 46 -10.79 -13.36 0.92
N PRO A 47 -10.68 -13.85 2.18
CA PRO A 47 -10.36 -15.24 2.41
C PRO A 47 -11.48 -16.05 1.77
N THR A 48 -11.18 -16.68 0.64
CA THR A 48 -12.12 -17.60 0.02
C THR A 48 -12.07 -18.88 0.85
N PRO A 49 -13.21 -19.40 1.34
CA PRO A 49 -13.21 -20.70 1.99
C PRO A 49 -12.62 -21.71 0.99
N ALA A 50 -11.67 -22.50 1.49
CA ALA A 50 -10.85 -23.42 0.72
C ALA A 50 -11.67 -24.28 -0.27
N ASN A 51 -11.06 -24.58 -1.43
CA ASN A 51 -11.45 -25.66 -2.37
C ASN A 51 -12.55 -25.44 -3.41
N LYS A 52 -12.51 -24.41 -4.28
CA LYS A 52 -13.19 -24.52 -5.60
C LYS A 52 -12.41 -23.86 -6.75
N ARG A 53 -11.74 -24.68 -7.57
CA ARG A 53 -11.08 -24.28 -8.85
C ARG A 53 -11.99 -23.47 -9.80
N ALA A 54 -13.31 -23.57 -9.67
CA ALA A 54 -14.29 -22.81 -10.46
C ALA A 54 -14.50 -21.34 -10.01
N SER A 55 -14.00 -20.91 -8.84
CA SER A 55 -14.19 -19.53 -8.36
C SER A 55 -13.15 -18.54 -8.87
N LEU A 56 -12.03 -19.01 -9.45
CA LEU A 56 -10.95 -18.13 -9.95
C LEU A 56 -11.46 -17.17 -11.02
N ALA A 57 -12.21 -17.63 -12.02
CA ALA A 57 -12.75 -16.76 -13.06
C ALA A 57 -13.74 -15.71 -12.51
N ARG A 58 -14.55 -16.09 -11.51
CA ARG A 58 -15.49 -15.17 -10.83
C ARG A 58 -14.77 -14.16 -9.95
N SER A 59 -13.71 -14.57 -9.25
CA SER A 59 -12.83 -13.68 -8.48
C SER A 59 -12.02 -12.75 -9.38
N VAL A 60 -11.54 -13.23 -10.54
CA VAL A 60 -10.87 -12.41 -11.55
C VAL A 60 -11.86 -11.38 -12.11
N ALA A 61 -13.07 -11.78 -12.50
CA ALA A 61 -14.11 -10.84 -12.96
C ALA A 61 -14.50 -9.81 -11.89
N TYR A 62 -14.63 -10.22 -10.62
CA TYR A 62 -14.89 -9.31 -9.51
C TYR A 62 -13.73 -8.34 -9.23
N ASN A 63 -12.48 -8.79 -9.39
CA ASN A 63 -11.32 -7.91 -9.28
C ASN A 63 -11.18 -6.99 -10.51
N LEU A 64 -11.59 -7.44 -11.70
CA LEU A 64 -11.65 -6.62 -12.92
C LEU A 64 -12.66 -5.46 -12.79
N THR A 65 -13.80 -5.66 -12.13
CA THR A 65 -14.73 -4.54 -11.86
C THR A 65 -14.18 -3.55 -10.84
N ARG A 66 -13.22 -3.96 -10.00
CA ARG A 66 -12.53 -3.09 -9.03
C ARG A 66 -11.21 -2.52 -9.53
N LEU A 67 -10.76 -2.91 -10.72
CA LEU A 67 -9.54 -2.40 -11.35
C LEU A 67 -9.48 -0.86 -11.44
N PRO A 68 -10.58 -0.14 -11.74
CA PRO A 68 -10.58 1.32 -11.73
C PRO A 68 -10.26 1.91 -10.34
N VAL A 69 -10.73 1.26 -9.27
CA VAL A 69 -10.45 1.67 -7.89
C VAL A 69 -8.97 1.42 -7.57
N TYR A 70 -8.42 0.28 -8.00
CA TYR A 70 -7.01 -0.04 -7.82
C TYR A 70 -6.10 0.89 -8.61
N LEU A 71 -6.46 1.24 -9.85
CA LEU A 71 -5.74 2.23 -10.66
C LEU A 71 -5.73 3.60 -9.99
N LYS A 72 -6.87 4.04 -9.42
CA LYS A 72 -6.95 5.29 -8.66
C LYS A 72 -6.03 5.27 -7.43
N SER A 73 -6.00 4.15 -6.70
CA SER A 73 -5.08 3.99 -5.57
C SER A 73 -3.62 3.95 -5.99
N MET A 74 -3.27 3.26 -7.08
CA MET A 74 -1.91 3.22 -7.60
C MET A 74 -1.44 4.60 -8.07
N HIS A 75 -2.31 5.35 -8.74
CA HIS A 75 -2.03 6.74 -9.11
C HIS A 75 -1.84 7.63 -7.88
N TYR A 76 -2.64 7.43 -6.82
CA TYR A 76 -2.47 8.14 -5.55
C TYR A 76 -1.12 7.81 -4.90
N ILE A 77 -0.74 6.53 -4.84
CA ILE A 77 0.56 6.08 -4.32
C ILE A 77 1.70 6.70 -5.12
N HIS A 78 1.62 6.65 -6.46
CA HIS A 78 2.63 7.24 -7.36
C HIS A 78 2.80 8.73 -7.08
N ARG A 79 1.69 9.49 -7.09
CA ARG A 79 1.71 10.92 -6.76
C ARG A 79 2.32 11.18 -5.39
N ARG A 80 2.07 10.27 -4.43
CA ARG A 80 2.59 10.42 -3.08
C ARG A 80 4.08 10.21 -2.97
N ILE A 81 4.61 9.24 -3.68
CA ILE A 81 6.05 9.02 -3.79
C ILE A 81 6.71 10.27 -4.36
N GLU A 82 6.25 10.77 -5.51
CA GLU A 82 6.84 11.92 -6.21
C GLU A 82 6.73 13.22 -5.40
N GLU A 83 5.60 13.49 -4.75
CA GLU A 83 5.40 14.73 -3.98
C GLU A 83 5.96 14.65 -2.54
N SER A 84 6.36 13.48 -2.04
CA SER A 84 6.86 13.35 -0.66
C SER A 84 8.31 13.81 -0.49
N GLY A 85 9.07 13.91 -1.59
CA GLY A 85 10.51 14.13 -1.54
C GLY A 85 11.30 12.94 -0.96
N ALA A 86 10.67 11.77 -0.82
CA ALA A 86 11.35 10.58 -0.33
C ALA A 86 12.42 10.10 -1.32
N GLU A 87 13.58 9.70 -0.79
CA GLU A 87 14.67 9.12 -1.59
C GLU A 87 14.58 7.59 -1.69
N LEU A 88 13.77 6.96 -0.83
CA LEU A 88 13.58 5.52 -0.79
C LEU A 88 12.16 5.17 -0.32
N VAL A 89 11.53 4.20 -1.00
CA VAL A 89 10.27 3.59 -0.57
C VAL A 89 10.53 2.22 0.04
N ILE A 90 10.05 1.99 1.26
CA ILE A 90 10.06 0.68 1.91
C ILE A 90 8.66 0.08 1.84
N ASN A 91 8.54 -1.06 1.16
CA ASN A 91 7.27 -1.73 0.91
C ASN A 91 7.13 -3.00 1.77
N PHE A 92 6.23 -2.98 2.74
CA PHE A 92 5.89 -4.13 3.57
C PHE A 92 4.85 -5.04 2.89
N TYR A 93 5.26 -5.68 1.79
CA TYR A 93 4.41 -6.58 0.98
C TYR A 93 3.06 -5.99 0.52
N GLU A 94 2.97 -4.67 0.39
CA GLU A 94 1.74 -4.06 -0.11
C GLU A 94 1.67 -4.19 -1.63
N LEU A 95 0.67 -4.94 -2.09
CA LEU A 95 0.55 -5.34 -3.49
C LEU A 95 0.39 -4.15 -4.43
N LEU A 96 -0.42 -3.17 -4.06
CA LEU A 96 -0.66 -2.01 -4.91
C LEU A 96 0.61 -1.18 -5.09
N THR A 97 1.48 -1.11 -4.09
CA THR A 97 2.78 -0.44 -4.22
C THR A 97 3.63 -1.13 -5.27
N GLY A 98 3.74 -2.47 -5.23
CA GLY A 98 4.49 -3.23 -6.25
C GLY A 98 3.93 -3.03 -7.67
N LEU A 99 2.59 -3.05 -7.81
CA LEU A 99 1.95 -2.77 -9.10
C LEU A 99 2.15 -1.31 -9.56
N THR A 100 2.19 -0.35 -8.63
CA THR A 100 2.54 1.05 -8.95
C THR A 100 3.93 1.13 -9.58
N TYR A 101 4.92 0.44 -9.02
CA TYR A 101 6.29 0.40 -9.57
C TYR A 101 6.35 -0.27 -10.94
N LEU A 102 5.54 -1.30 -11.17
CA LEU A 102 5.46 -1.96 -12.47
C LEU A 102 4.84 -1.06 -13.55
N LEU A 103 3.76 -0.33 -13.21
CA LEU A 103 2.95 0.41 -14.18
C LEU A 103 3.40 1.86 -14.39
N PHE A 104 3.74 2.58 -13.32
CA PHE A 104 4.06 4.01 -13.36
C PHE A 104 5.56 4.29 -13.30
N ARG A 105 6.35 3.33 -12.82
CA ARG A 105 7.82 3.43 -12.67
C ARG A 105 8.27 4.76 -12.02
N PRO A 106 7.90 4.98 -10.74
CA PRO A 106 8.38 6.15 -9.99
C PRO A 106 9.91 6.21 -10.01
N SER A 107 10.46 7.42 -9.97
CA SER A 107 11.93 7.63 -10.01
C SER A 107 12.62 7.17 -8.72
N VAL A 108 11.87 7.20 -7.61
CA VAL A 108 12.34 6.82 -6.28
C VAL A 108 12.47 5.31 -6.17
N PRO A 109 13.64 4.73 -5.79
CA PRO A 109 13.79 3.29 -5.66
C PRO A 109 12.91 2.68 -4.56
N GLN A 110 12.59 1.39 -4.72
CA GLN A 110 11.81 0.61 -3.76
C GLN A 110 12.61 -0.56 -3.21
N ILE A 111 12.49 -0.81 -1.90
CA ILE A 111 12.89 -2.07 -1.26
C ILE A 111 11.64 -2.72 -0.67
N SER A 112 11.43 -4.01 -0.98
CA SER A 112 10.38 -4.80 -0.33
C SER A 112 10.99 -5.66 0.78
N VAL A 113 10.35 -5.64 1.94
CA VAL A 113 10.78 -6.36 3.17
C VAL A 113 9.69 -7.28 3.62
#